data_AF-A0A9J7AAH7-F1
#
_entry.id   AF-A0A9J7AAH7-F1
#
_cell.length_a   1.000
_cell.length_b   1.000
_cell.length_c   1.000
_cell.angle_alpha   90.00
_cell.angle_beta   90.00
_cell.angle_gamma   90.00
#
_symmetry.space_group_name_H-M   'P 1'
#
loop_
_entity.id
_entity.type
_entity.pdbx_description
1 polymer ?
#
loop_
_entity_poly.entity_id
_entity_poly.type
_entity_poly.pdbx_seq_one_letter_code
_entity_poly.pdbx_strand_id
1 'polypeptide(L)'
;MRIFNALLATLILSFVHPLQANLSEETVNGVYHLGQPERGQKKVFVQYGELKGQKVIATAACQNCPPAVYQYQAEPSETLKVPVFMTSGLYLIQFDADSFILVQPDKMLGNAVFSQIGHANIYSRNPATAASIARAEIEQFAIRLSHQIMNQEVGAMAHAAGTYHLASPMTHRGKAQNSYRVQFIAGSPKSISVHPCEGCNPESYEYLPHESSIIGVDVYRNSGSYYLFDIKDGVLIYTFANAGGFGKDEWGQHSQYNLLSNNQAYVRQLLADTAKQQAIDELMANYFSQTRAEFLRIAQEKQQQQTQQRELPVAGYQNTTEAQQALTAAKRWAADWQWQETILSAYFTSNNWSTTRHPLTGIITGKLIQGVVTMKHPDGRCRFQQVRFRQDYDGNQFYNLEMAGVGTVYDILCSKINSL
;
A
#
# COMPACT_ATOMS: atom_id res chain seq x y z
N MET A 1 38.54 -15.49 57.53
CA MET A 1 38.99 -14.13 57.91
C MET A 1 40.12 -13.73 56.96
N ARG A 2 40.11 -12.48 56.43
CA ARG A 2 40.81 -11.93 55.23
C ARG A 2 39.97 -12.14 53.95
N ILE A 3 39.15 -11.21 53.44
CA ILE A 3 39.26 -9.77 53.08
C ILE A 3 40.34 -9.51 52.01
N PHE A 4 40.00 -8.68 51.01
CA PHE A 4 40.70 -8.21 49.79
C PHE A 4 40.28 -8.98 48.51
N ASN A 5 39.85 -8.38 47.40
CA ASN A 5 39.73 -6.98 47.01
C ASN A 5 38.75 -6.85 45.82
N ALA A 6 37.74 -5.98 45.93
CA ALA A 6 36.85 -5.62 44.82
C ALA A 6 37.52 -4.52 43.99
N LEU A 7 37.88 -4.81 42.73
CA LEU A 7 38.36 -3.80 41.78
C LEU A 7 37.14 -3.21 41.08
N LEU A 8 36.65 -2.09 41.63
CA LEU A 8 35.60 -1.27 41.05
C LEU A 8 36.22 -0.46 39.89
N ALA A 9 36.06 -0.96 38.66
CA ALA A 9 36.41 -0.22 37.45
C ALA A 9 35.28 0.77 37.16
N THR A 10 35.39 1.98 37.72
CA THR A 10 34.50 3.10 37.42
C THR A 10 34.81 3.61 36.01
N LEU A 11 34.10 3.08 35.02
CA LEU A 11 34.11 3.61 33.65
C LEU A 11 33.36 4.95 33.66
N ILE A 12 34.09 6.05 33.84
CA ILE A 12 33.57 7.40 33.66
C ILE A 12 33.36 7.58 32.15
N LEU A 13 32.16 7.24 31.66
CA LEU A 13 31.67 7.79 30.40
C LEU A 13 31.48 9.30 30.64
N SER A 14 32.48 10.09 30.29
CA SER A 14 32.32 11.53 30.15
C SER A 14 31.31 11.76 29.03
N PHE A 15 30.05 11.99 29.40
CA PHE A 15 29.07 12.53 28.48
C PHE A 15 29.54 13.94 28.13
N VAL A 16 30.31 14.07 27.05
CA VAL A 16 30.50 15.35 26.37
C VAL A 16 29.14 15.68 25.78
N HIS A 17 28.32 16.42 26.53
CA HIS A 17 27.15 17.06 25.96
C HIS A 17 27.67 18.02 24.89
N PRO A 18 27.25 17.90 23.62
CA PRO A 18 27.58 18.92 22.64
C PRO A 18 26.95 20.22 23.13
N LEU A 19 27.79 21.16 23.58
CA LEU A 19 27.36 22.54 23.73
C LEU A 19 26.89 22.97 22.34
N GLN A 20 25.61 23.32 22.22
CA GLN A 20 25.08 23.92 21.01
C GLN A 20 25.73 25.31 20.86
N ALA A 21 26.91 25.35 20.24
CA ALA A 21 27.57 26.60 19.95
C ALA A 21 26.71 27.36 18.94
N ASN A 22 26.24 28.55 19.29
CA ASN A 22 25.65 29.46 18.33
C ASN A 22 26.73 29.84 17.32
N LEU A 23 26.68 29.24 16.14
CA LEU A 23 27.64 29.53 15.06
C LEU A 23 27.49 30.99 14.61
N SER A 24 28.63 31.67 14.55
CA SER A 24 28.79 33.05 14.09
C SER A 24 29.97 33.13 13.13
N GLU A 25 30.07 34.23 12.39
CA GLU A 25 31.22 34.47 11.51
C GLU A 25 32.54 34.45 12.29
N GLU A 26 32.58 35.05 13.48
CA GLU A 26 33.79 35.09 14.33
C GLU A 26 34.21 33.69 14.79
N THR A 27 33.24 32.85 15.15
CA THR A 27 33.50 31.50 15.67
C THR A 27 33.79 30.49 14.56
N VAL A 28 33.36 30.73 13.32
CA VAL A 28 33.52 29.76 12.22
C VAL A 28 34.52 30.20 11.15
N ASN A 29 34.63 31.49 10.80
CA ASN A 29 35.51 31.96 9.72
C ASN A 29 36.99 31.79 10.06
N GLY A 30 37.76 31.18 9.15
CA GLY A 30 39.20 31.03 9.35
C GLY A 30 39.84 29.94 8.52
N VAL A 31 41.06 29.58 8.91
CA VAL A 31 41.84 28.51 8.29
C VAL A 31 41.76 27.27 9.16
N TYR A 32 41.37 26.15 8.56
CA TYR A 32 41.28 24.85 9.22
C TYR A 32 42.34 23.92 8.67
N HIS A 33 42.98 23.18 9.56
CA HIS A 33 43.89 22.09 9.26
C HIS A 33 43.09 20.83 8.95
N LEU A 34 43.52 20.12 7.90
CA LEU A 34 42.92 18.86 7.50
C LEU A 34 43.62 17.69 8.18
N GLY A 35 42.84 16.70 8.63
CA GLY A 35 43.43 15.45 9.14
C GLY A 35 44.09 14.60 8.06
N GLN A 36 43.49 14.57 6.87
CA GLN A 36 44.12 14.02 5.67
C GLN A 36 44.17 15.06 4.55
N PRO A 37 45.26 15.12 3.76
CA PRO A 37 45.34 16.07 2.66
C PRO A 37 44.26 15.82 1.60
N GLU A 38 43.59 16.88 1.17
CA GLU A 38 42.60 16.84 0.09
C GLU A 38 43.16 17.52 -1.15
N ARG A 39 43.28 16.76 -2.26
CA ARG A 39 43.88 17.27 -3.51
C ARG A 39 45.26 17.92 -3.29
N GLY A 40 46.05 17.34 -2.39
CA GLY A 40 47.38 17.84 -2.02
C GLY A 40 47.39 19.02 -1.04
N GLN A 41 46.24 19.58 -0.66
CA GLN A 41 46.15 20.64 0.34
C GLN A 41 46.07 20.07 1.74
N LYS A 42 46.70 20.74 2.71
CA LYS A 42 46.65 20.39 4.14
C LYS A 42 45.78 21.33 4.97
N LYS A 43 45.24 22.37 4.33
CA LYS A 43 44.44 23.42 4.94
C LYS A 43 43.29 23.81 4.01
N VAL A 44 42.20 24.28 4.61
CA VAL A 44 41.06 24.85 3.89
C VAL A 44 40.66 26.17 4.54
N PHE A 45 40.21 27.11 3.72
CA PHE A 45 39.55 28.33 4.17
C PHE A 45 38.08 28.01 4.37
N VAL A 46 37.55 28.32 5.56
CA VAL A 46 36.15 28.11 5.91
C VAL A 46 35.51 29.46 6.18
N GLN A 47 34.36 29.69 5.58
CA GLN A 47 33.53 30.88 5.80
C GLN A 47 32.11 30.45 6.11
N TYR A 48 31.53 31.02 7.15
CA TYR A 48 30.13 30.94 7.51
C TYR A 48 29.43 32.24 7.14
N GLY A 49 28.18 32.15 6.73
CA GLY A 49 27.36 33.30 6.40
C GLY A 49 26.00 32.90 5.88
N GLU A 50 25.34 33.81 5.19
CA GLU A 50 24.04 33.58 4.58
C GLU A 50 24.09 33.73 3.06
N LEU A 51 23.42 32.81 2.36
CA LEU A 51 23.24 32.86 0.92
C LEU A 51 21.75 32.68 0.61
N LYS A 52 21.12 33.72 0.05
CA LYS A 52 19.68 33.74 -0.28
C LYS A 52 18.78 33.38 0.94
N GLY A 53 19.13 33.89 2.12
CA GLY A 53 18.40 33.64 3.37
C GLY A 53 18.62 32.26 3.98
N GLN A 54 19.57 31.47 3.46
CA GLN A 54 19.98 30.20 4.06
C GLN A 54 21.36 30.33 4.68
N LYS A 55 21.51 29.83 5.91
CA LYS A 55 22.82 29.68 6.56
C LYS A 55 23.67 28.68 5.79
N VAL A 56 24.90 29.04 5.50
CA VAL A 56 25.84 28.21 4.72
C VAL A 56 27.23 28.20 5.34
N ILE A 57 27.97 27.14 5.08
CA ILE A 57 29.42 27.12 5.21
C ILE A 57 30.03 26.92 3.81
N ALA A 58 30.94 27.79 3.42
CA ALA A 58 31.74 27.69 2.21
C ALA A 58 33.17 27.26 2.57
N THR A 59 33.69 26.23 1.90
CA THR A 59 35.05 25.74 2.10
C THR A 59 35.85 25.80 0.80
N ALA A 60 37.03 26.42 0.82
CA ALA A 60 37.90 26.53 -0.34
C ALA A 60 39.33 26.07 -0.04
N ALA A 61 39.90 25.30 -0.97
CA ALA A 61 41.28 24.81 -0.91
C ALA A 61 42.33 25.94 -1.07
N CYS A 62 41.95 27.06 -1.70
CA CYS A 62 42.78 28.23 -1.92
C CYS A 62 41.90 29.47 -2.13
N GLN A 63 42.47 30.69 -2.03
CA GLN A 63 41.69 31.94 -2.18
C GLN A 63 40.94 32.08 -3.51
N ASN A 64 41.47 31.50 -4.60
CA ASN A 64 40.88 31.58 -5.95
C ASN A 64 40.20 30.26 -6.38
N CYS A 65 40.05 29.31 -5.46
CA CYS A 65 39.44 28.02 -5.75
C CYS A 65 37.92 28.14 -5.64
N PRO A 66 37.13 27.51 -6.55
CA PRO A 66 35.69 27.42 -6.38
C PRO A 66 35.36 26.78 -5.02
N PRO A 67 34.57 27.43 -4.15
CA PRO A 67 34.23 26.89 -2.85
C PRO A 67 33.19 25.78 -2.96
N ALA A 68 33.30 24.76 -2.12
CA ALA A 68 32.18 23.87 -1.82
C ALA A 68 31.26 24.57 -0.81
N VAL A 69 29.98 24.72 -1.16
CA VAL A 69 28.99 25.41 -0.31
C VAL A 69 28.05 24.37 0.28
N TYR A 70 28.05 24.28 1.61
CA TYR A 70 27.23 23.39 2.42
C TYR A 70 26.06 24.19 3.02
N GLN A 71 24.85 23.71 2.81
CA GLN A 71 23.63 24.35 3.30
C GLN A 71 23.24 23.79 4.67
N TYR A 72 22.87 24.68 5.58
CA TYR A 72 22.42 24.32 6.92
C TYR A 72 21.17 23.43 6.87
N GLN A 73 21.22 22.31 7.57
CA GLN A 73 20.14 21.35 7.67
C GLN A 73 19.39 21.61 8.99
N ALA A 74 18.37 22.47 8.94
CA ALA A 74 17.68 22.95 10.14
C ALA A 74 17.13 21.81 11.02
N GLU A 75 16.36 20.89 10.42
CA GLU A 75 15.71 19.80 11.15
C GLU A 75 16.72 18.81 11.77
N PRO A 76 17.71 18.27 11.04
CA PRO A 76 18.73 17.42 11.67
C PRO A 76 19.53 18.14 12.75
N SER A 77 19.83 19.44 12.54
CA SER A 77 20.64 20.20 13.49
C SER A 77 19.90 20.47 14.80
N GLU A 78 18.62 20.82 14.71
CA GLU A 78 17.76 21.04 15.88
C GLU A 78 17.52 19.74 16.65
N THR A 79 17.33 18.65 15.92
CA THR A 79 17.11 17.32 16.50
C THR A 79 18.35 16.80 17.22
N LEU A 80 19.51 16.85 16.57
CA LEU A 80 20.76 16.32 17.11
C LEU A 80 21.42 17.27 18.11
N LYS A 81 20.97 18.53 18.17
CA LYS A 81 21.63 19.63 18.90
C LYS A 81 23.08 19.82 18.45
N VAL A 82 23.35 19.53 17.18
CA VAL A 82 24.67 19.64 16.53
C VAL A 82 24.46 20.28 15.17
N PRO A 83 25.13 21.39 14.83
CA PRO A 83 25.06 21.97 13.48
C PRO A 83 25.47 20.98 12.39
N VAL A 84 24.55 20.74 11.46
CA VAL A 84 24.72 19.88 10.29
C VAL A 84 24.56 20.73 9.04
N PHE A 85 25.52 20.66 8.14
CA PHE A 85 25.45 21.26 6.80
C PHE A 85 25.64 20.18 5.75
N MET A 86 25.04 20.34 4.58
CA MET A 86 25.09 19.34 3.51
C MET A 86 25.28 19.97 2.13
N THR A 87 26.03 19.29 1.27
CA THR A 87 26.07 19.55 -0.18
C THR A 87 26.26 18.26 -0.94
N SER A 88 25.45 17.99 -1.97
CA SER A 88 25.66 16.86 -2.91
C SER A 88 26.06 15.52 -2.27
N GLY A 89 25.44 15.13 -1.15
CA GLY A 89 25.73 13.88 -0.43
C GLY A 89 26.89 13.94 0.58
N LEU A 90 27.62 15.05 0.66
CA LEU A 90 28.62 15.33 1.69
C LEU A 90 27.99 16.10 2.85
N TYR A 91 28.34 15.71 4.07
CA TYR A 91 27.92 16.38 5.30
C TYR A 91 29.12 17.01 5.99
N LEU A 92 29.00 18.27 6.35
CA LEU A 92 29.90 18.97 7.25
C LEU A 92 29.19 19.13 8.59
N ILE A 93 29.67 18.43 9.62
CA ILE A 93 28.99 18.32 10.92
C ILE A 93 29.93 18.84 12.00
N GLN A 94 29.44 19.69 12.90
CA GLN A 94 30.25 20.16 14.01
C GLN A 94 30.67 18.97 14.90
N PHE A 95 31.98 18.85 15.14
CA PHE A 95 32.57 17.80 15.97
C PHE A 95 32.82 18.31 17.40
N ASP A 96 33.39 19.51 17.49
CA ASP A 96 33.60 20.25 18.73
C ASP A 96 33.53 21.77 18.47
N ALA A 97 33.97 22.60 19.43
CA ALA A 97 33.92 24.05 19.32
C ALA A 97 34.78 24.62 18.17
N ASP A 98 35.85 23.92 17.78
CA ASP A 98 36.88 24.40 16.85
C ASP A 98 37.01 23.52 15.60
N SER A 99 36.18 22.48 15.48
CA SER A 99 36.33 21.44 14.47
C SER A 99 35.01 20.98 13.87
N PHE A 100 35.07 20.65 12.58
CA PHE A 100 34.00 19.99 11.83
C PHE A 100 34.53 18.68 11.25
N ILE A 101 33.68 17.68 11.15
CA ILE A 101 33.95 16.51 10.31
C ILE A 101 33.29 16.67 8.95
N LEU A 102 33.96 16.21 7.91
CA LEU A 102 33.42 16.02 6.57
C LEU A 102 33.19 14.53 6.35
N VAL A 103 31.95 14.11 6.05
CA VAL A 103 31.64 12.70 5.75
C VAL A 103 30.76 12.54 4.52
N GLN A 104 30.95 11.44 3.79
CA GLN A 104 30.09 10.99 2.69
C GLN A 104 29.47 9.63 3.03
N PRO A 105 28.28 9.60 3.65
CA PRO A 105 27.59 8.37 3.99
C PRO A 105 26.92 7.70 2.79
N ASP A 106 26.58 6.43 2.93
CA ASP A 106 25.84 5.63 1.95
C ASP A 106 24.34 5.96 1.88
N LYS A 107 23.82 6.66 2.88
CA LYS A 107 22.41 7.06 3.02
C LYS A 107 22.29 8.52 3.45
N MET A 108 21.10 9.09 3.24
CA MET A 108 20.79 10.43 3.76
C MET A 108 20.49 10.39 5.26
N LEU A 109 20.99 11.39 5.99
CA LEU A 109 20.74 11.55 7.42
C LEU A 109 19.24 11.68 7.69
N GLY A 110 18.73 10.90 8.65
CA GLY A 110 17.31 10.92 9.03
C GLY A 110 16.39 10.06 8.16
N ASN A 111 16.93 9.37 7.14
CA ASN A 111 16.20 8.38 6.35
C ASN A 111 16.60 6.94 6.69
N ALA A 112 17.86 6.73 7.05
CA ALA A 112 18.39 5.45 7.52
C ALA A 112 19.62 5.68 8.40
N VAL A 113 19.97 4.66 9.19
CA VAL A 113 21.26 4.60 9.86
C VAL A 113 22.35 4.45 8.81
N PHE A 114 23.46 5.17 8.97
CA PHE A 114 24.62 5.05 8.09
C PHE A 114 25.28 3.69 8.30
N SER A 115 25.49 2.96 7.22
CA SER A 115 26.16 1.66 7.27
C SER A 115 27.59 1.72 6.75
N GLN A 116 27.87 2.68 5.85
CA GLN A 116 29.17 2.86 5.24
C GLN A 116 29.47 4.36 5.04
N ILE A 117 30.74 4.73 5.26
CA ILE A 117 31.23 6.09 5.03
C ILE A 117 32.32 6.02 3.95
N GLY A 118 32.01 6.50 2.75
CA GLY A 118 32.93 6.47 1.61
C GLY A 118 34.11 7.44 1.78
N HIS A 119 33.84 8.60 2.35
CA HIS A 119 34.84 9.64 2.64
C HIS A 119 34.64 10.18 4.05
N ALA A 120 35.74 10.40 4.77
CA ALA A 120 35.75 10.95 6.12
C ALA A 120 37.04 11.77 6.34
N ASN A 121 36.90 13.01 6.81
CA ASN A 121 38.01 13.88 7.17
C ASN A 121 37.60 14.82 8.32
N ILE A 122 38.57 15.43 8.99
CA ILE A 122 38.35 16.45 10.02
C ILE A 122 38.96 17.77 9.57
N TYR A 123 38.21 18.85 9.75
CA TYR A 123 38.63 20.22 9.56
C TYR A 123 38.72 20.83 10.95
N SER A 124 39.91 21.14 11.45
CA SER A 124 40.09 21.72 12.79
C SER A 124 40.95 22.99 12.76
N ARG A 125 40.58 24.01 13.53
CA ARG A 125 41.46 25.18 13.77
C ARG A 125 42.72 24.78 14.54
N ASN A 126 42.68 23.67 15.29
CA ASN A 126 43.82 23.16 16.03
C ASN A 126 44.58 22.10 15.18
N PRO A 127 45.84 22.35 14.79
CA PRO A 127 46.63 21.40 14.01
C PRO A 127 46.87 20.06 14.73
N ALA A 128 46.95 20.06 16.06
CA ALA A 128 47.14 18.84 16.84
C ALA A 128 45.87 17.97 16.80
N THR A 129 44.69 18.57 16.92
CA THR A 129 43.41 17.86 16.77
C THR A 129 43.29 17.27 15.37
N ALA A 130 43.56 18.07 14.32
CA ALA A 130 43.53 17.59 12.95
C ALA A 130 44.44 16.36 12.74
N ALA A 131 45.65 16.37 13.30
CA ALA A 131 46.61 15.28 13.14
C ALA A 131 46.32 14.04 14.00
N SER A 132 45.52 14.16 15.06
CA SER A 132 45.32 13.09 16.05
C SER A 132 44.02 12.31 15.88
N ILE A 133 42.95 12.96 15.41
CA ILE A 133 41.65 12.30 15.24
C ILE A 133 41.71 11.29 14.10
N ALA A 134 41.50 10.02 14.42
CA ALA A 134 41.51 8.95 13.43
C ALA A 134 40.23 8.94 12.59
N ARG A 135 40.35 8.47 11.35
CA ARG A 135 39.19 8.25 10.45
C ARG A 135 38.07 7.45 11.13
N ALA A 136 38.40 6.40 11.86
CA ALA A 136 37.42 5.55 12.54
C ALA A 136 36.60 6.33 13.60
N GLU A 137 37.19 7.31 14.29
CA GLU A 137 36.49 8.13 15.28
C GLU A 137 35.48 9.05 14.60
N ILE A 138 35.84 9.61 13.44
CA ILE A 138 34.96 10.44 12.60
C ILE A 138 33.76 9.62 12.11
N GLU A 139 34.02 8.42 11.60
CA GLU A 139 32.97 7.52 11.12
C GLU A 139 32.04 7.10 12.25
N GLN A 140 32.58 6.72 13.42
CA GLN A 140 31.78 6.36 14.59
C GLN A 140 30.94 7.53 15.11
N PHE A 141 31.47 8.76 15.08
CA PHE A 141 30.71 9.95 15.46
C PHE A 141 29.53 10.16 14.49
N ALA A 142 29.76 10.12 13.18
CA ALA A 142 28.71 10.29 12.18
C ALA A 142 27.64 9.17 12.25
N ILE A 143 28.06 7.90 12.40
CA ILE A 143 27.15 6.76 12.54
C ILE A 143 26.30 6.90 13.80
N ARG A 144 26.89 7.33 14.94
CA ARG A 144 26.15 7.57 16.18
C ARG A 144 25.09 8.64 16.03
N LEU A 145 25.39 9.75 15.35
CA LEU A 145 24.39 10.78 15.05
C LEU A 145 23.27 10.22 14.17
N SER A 146 23.59 9.38 13.19
CA SER A 146 22.57 8.70 12.38
C SER A 146 21.68 7.77 13.21
N HIS A 147 22.23 7.04 14.18
CA HIS A 147 21.43 6.25 15.13
C HIS A 147 20.54 7.14 16.00
N GLN A 148 21.08 8.24 16.53
CA GLN A 148 20.36 9.15 17.40
C GLN A 148 19.16 9.79 16.71
N ILE A 149 19.33 10.28 15.47
CA ILE A 149 18.21 10.88 14.73
C ILE A 149 17.16 9.81 14.36
N MET A 150 17.56 8.56 14.10
CA MET A 150 16.62 7.50 13.72
C MET A 150 15.83 6.93 14.90
N ASN A 151 16.36 7.02 16.12
CA ASN A 151 15.79 6.42 17.33
C ASN A 151 15.37 7.47 18.37
N GLN A 152 14.91 8.63 17.92
CA GLN A 152 14.36 9.66 18.80
C GLN A 152 13.14 9.15 19.58
N GLU A 153 12.91 9.70 20.77
CA GLU A 153 11.65 9.48 21.48
C GLU A 153 10.48 9.96 20.63
N VAL A 154 9.46 9.10 20.52
CA VAL A 154 8.22 9.45 19.84
C VAL A 154 7.41 10.32 20.80
N GLY A 155 7.37 11.63 20.53
CA GLY A 155 6.50 12.56 21.24
C GLY A 155 5.01 12.25 21.07
N ALA A 156 4.16 13.06 21.68
CA ALA A 156 2.72 12.90 21.56
C ALA A 156 2.27 12.85 20.09
N MET A 157 1.39 11.90 19.78
CA MET A 157 0.70 11.81 18.50
C MET A 157 -0.78 12.14 18.74
N ALA A 158 -1.44 12.68 17.73
CA ALA A 158 -2.85 13.00 17.80
C ALA A 158 -3.54 12.71 16.47
N HIS A 159 -4.79 12.31 16.52
CA HIS A 159 -5.65 12.24 15.34
C HIS A 159 -6.06 13.67 14.90
N ALA A 160 -5.15 14.35 14.18
CA ALA A 160 -5.29 15.75 13.82
C ALA A 160 -4.84 16.02 12.37
N ALA A 161 -5.44 17.04 11.77
CA ALA A 161 -5.00 17.60 10.50
C ALA A 161 -3.58 18.20 10.63
N GLY A 162 -2.79 18.15 9.57
CA GLY A 162 -1.43 18.66 9.59
C GLY A 162 -0.53 18.08 8.53
N THR A 163 0.77 18.21 8.75
CA THR A 163 1.80 17.58 7.91
C THR A 163 2.01 16.15 8.38
N TYR A 164 1.92 15.19 7.46
CA TYR A 164 2.22 13.78 7.70
C TYR A 164 3.46 13.42 6.90
N HIS A 165 4.48 12.93 7.59
CA HIS A 165 5.74 12.45 7.02
C HIS A 165 5.56 11.04 6.47
N LEU A 166 6.17 10.77 5.32
CA LEU A 166 6.10 9.49 4.62
C LEU A 166 7.30 8.62 4.98
N ALA A 167 7.08 7.32 5.19
CA ALA A 167 8.15 6.34 5.34
C ALA A 167 8.95 6.17 4.04
N SER A 168 8.25 6.13 2.89
CA SER A 168 8.88 6.13 1.57
C SER A 168 8.50 7.39 0.80
N PRO A 169 9.46 8.16 0.26
CA PRO A 169 9.15 9.30 -0.60
C PRO A 169 8.30 8.89 -1.79
N MET A 170 7.39 9.76 -2.22
CA MET A 170 6.54 9.54 -3.40
C MET A 170 6.72 10.65 -4.41
N THR A 171 6.86 10.28 -5.69
CA THR A 171 7.11 11.25 -6.77
C THR A 171 5.80 11.84 -7.28
N HIS A 172 5.68 13.17 -7.16
CA HIS A 172 4.58 13.95 -7.71
C HIS A 172 5.13 15.03 -8.64
N ARG A 173 4.63 15.09 -9.87
CA ARG A 173 5.06 16.07 -10.90
C ARG A 173 6.59 16.14 -11.06
N GLY A 174 7.26 14.98 -11.01
CA GLY A 174 8.72 14.85 -11.15
C GLY A 174 9.52 15.22 -9.90
N LYS A 175 8.88 15.53 -8.77
CA LYS A 175 9.54 15.85 -7.50
C LYS A 175 9.18 14.82 -6.42
N ALA A 176 10.18 14.30 -5.72
CA ALA A 176 9.96 13.46 -4.55
C ALA A 176 9.34 14.29 -3.41
N GLN A 177 8.29 13.76 -2.79
CA GLN A 177 7.61 14.32 -1.64
C GLN A 177 7.86 13.41 -0.44
N ASN A 178 8.32 14.00 0.67
CA ASN A 178 8.59 13.28 1.92
C ASN A 178 7.48 13.49 2.96
N SER A 179 6.50 14.33 2.64
CA SER A 179 5.39 14.65 3.53
C SER A 179 4.18 15.11 2.72
N TYR A 180 2.97 14.84 3.23
CA TYR A 180 1.71 15.36 2.71
C TYR A 180 1.01 16.25 3.72
N ARG A 181 0.09 17.09 3.25
CA ARG A 181 -0.86 17.76 4.15
C ARG A 181 -2.13 16.92 4.21
N VAL A 182 -2.54 16.52 5.40
CA VAL A 182 -3.72 15.69 5.65
C VAL A 182 -4.75 16.51 6.42
N GLN A 183 -6.01 16.39 6.02
CA GLN A 183 -7.14 17.00 6.69
C GLN A 183 -8.20 15.94 6.97
N PHE A 184 -8.67 15.88 8.20
CA PHE A 184 -9.81 15.05 8.60
C PHE A 184 -11.07 15.90 8.53
N ILE A 185 -12.04 15.45 7.75
CA ILE A 185 -13.29 16.16 7.52
C ILE A 185 -14.36 15.46 8.35
N ALA A 186 -14.77 16.12 9.43
CA ALA A 186 -15.88 15.67 10.25
C ALA A 186 -17.21 15.85 9.48
N GLY A 187 -18.00 14.78 9.37
CA GLY A 187 -19.24 14.79 8.62
C GLY A 187 -19.89 13.40 8.54
N SER A 188 -21.00 13.32 7.81
CA SER A 188 -21.66 12.05 7.45
C SER A 188 -21.85 12.00 5.93
N PRO A 189 -20.96 11.34 5.17
CA PRO A 189 -19.83 10.53 5.64
C PRO A 189 -18.63 11.37 6.08
N LYS A 190 -17.87 10.88 7.07
CA LYS A 190 -16.53 11.43 7.39
C LYS A 190 -15.56 11.09 6.25
N SER A 191 -14.53 11.89 6.05
CA SER A 191 -13.55 11.69 4.98
C SER A 191 -12.18 12.25 5.33
N ILE A 192 -11.17 11.85 4.55
CA ILE A 192 -9.81 12.39 4.63
C ILE A 192 -9.46 13.06 3.30
N SER A 193 -8.94 14.28 3.36
CA SER A 193 -8.32 14.95 2.22
C SER A 193 -6.81 14.95 2.35
N VAL A 194 -6.12 14.42 1.33
CA VAL A 194 -4.66 14.38 1.25
C VAL A 194 -4.20 15.31 0.14
N HIS A 195 -3.37 16.29 0.48
CA HIS A 195 -2.72 17.17 -0.49
C HIS A 195 -1.27 16.71 -0.66
N PRO A 196 -0.94 16.03 -1.77
CA PRO A 196 0.35 15.37 -1.91
C PRO A 196 1.50 16.31 -2.26
N CYS A 197 1.23 17.43 -2.92
CA CYS A 197 2.24 18.42 -3.29
C CYS A 197 1.63 19.82 -3.46
N GLU A 198 2.48 20.85 -3.44
CA GLU A 198 2.06 22.21 -3.81
C GLU A 198 1.64 22.26 -5.29
N GLY A 199 0.41 22.73 -5.54
CA GLY A 199 -0.18 22.75 -6.89
C GLY A 199 -0.61 21.37 -7.41
N CYS A 200 -0.62 20.32 -6.58
CA CYS A 200 -1.36 19.09 -6.85
C CYS A 200 -2.83 19.27 -6.44
N ASN A 201 -3.74 18.57 -7.12
CA ASN A 201 -5.13 18.48 -6.66
C ASN A 201 -5.20 17.66 -5.36
N PRO A 202 -6.06 18.04 -4.40
CA PRO A 202 -6.31 17.22 -3.23
C PRO A 202 -6.97 15.90 -3.63
N GLU A 203 -6.53 14.82 -3.01
CA GLU A 203 -7.17 13.51 -3.11
C GLU A 203 -8.17 13.34 -1.96
N SER A 204 -9.39 12.93 -2.29
CA SER A 204 -10.45 12.67 -1.31
C SER A 204 -10.59 11.17 -1.07
N TYR A 205 -10.59 10.78 0.21
CA TYR A 205 -10.78 9.41 0.66
C TYR A 205 -12.06 9.32 1.48
N GLU A 206 -13.02 8.55 0.98
CA GLU A 206 -14.35 8.37 1.57
C GLU A 206 -14.34 7.23 2.58
N TYR A 207 -14.98 7.43 3.73
CA TYR A 207 -15.07 6.41 4.78
C TYR A 207 -15.88 5.19 4.36
N LEU A 208 -15.36 4.01 4.71
CA LEU A 208 -15.94 2.71 4.42
C LEU A 208 -16.49 2.08 5.71
N PRO A 209 -17.76 2.35 6.08
CA PRO A 209 -18.29 1.97 7.39
C PRO A 209 -18.35 0.46 7.63
N HIS A 210 -18.70 -0.32 6.60
CA HIS A 210 -18.82 -1.77 6.73
C HIS A 210 -17.45 -2.42 6.93
N GLU A 211 -16.50 -2.10 6.06
CA GLU A 211 -15.11 -2.51 6.14
C GLU A 211 -14.48 -2.13 7.49
N SER A 212 -14.71 -0.89 7.95
CA SER A 212 -14.19 -0.41 9.24
C SER A 212 -14.76 -1.18 10.41
N SER A 213 -16.06 -1.54 10.36
CA SER A 213 -16.71 -2.34 11.41
C SER A 213 -16.16 -3.76 11.52
N ILE A 214 -15.61 -4.33 10.44
CA ILE A 214 -15.04 -5.68 10.45
C ILE A 214 -13.71 -5.71 11.19
N ILE A 215 -12.84 -4.74 10.91
CA ILE A 215 -11.45 -4.77 11.40
C ILE A 215 -11.19 -3.84 12.59
N GLY A 216 -12.18 -3.02 12.97
CA GLY A 216 -12.11 -2.16 14.16
C GLY A 216 -11.27 -0.90 14.00
N VAL A 217 -10.88 -0.53 12.78
CA VAL A 217 -10.19 0.73 12.47
C VAL A 217 -10.89 1.44 11.32
N ASP A 218 -10.75 2.75 11.24
CA ASP A 218 -11.34 3.50 10.14
C ASP A 218 -10.59 3.24 8.83
N VAL A 219 -11.35 2.82 7.82
CA VAL A 219 -10.86 2.58 6.46
C VAL A 219 -11.48 3.62 5.54
N TYR A 220 -10.65 4.20 4.68
CA TYR A 220 -11.08 5.16 3.68
C TYR A 220 -10.59 4.74 2.30
N ARG A 221 -11.32 5.10 1.24
CA ARG A 221 -10.96 4.78 -0.15
C ARG A 221 -11.10 6.00 -1.05
N ASN A 222 -10.15 6.20 -1.96
CA ASN A 222 -10.28 7.18 -3.03
C ASN A 222 -10.79 6.57 -4.35
N SER A 223 -11.11 7.43 -5.31
CA SER A 223 -11.55 7.00 -6.65
C SER A 223 -10.51 6.20 -7.42
N GLY A 224 -9.22 6.32 -7.09
CA GLY A 224 -8.10 5.58 -7.66
C GLY A 224 -7.89 4.18 -7.06
N SER A 225 -8.77 3.71 -6.15
CA SER A 225 -8.64 2.43 -5.44
C SER A 225 -7.43 2.34 -4.49
N TYR A 226 -6.95 3.50 -4.03
CA TYR A 226 -6.07 3.58 -2.88
C TYR A 226 -6.88 3.65 -1.60
N TYR A 227 -6.32 3.06 -0.56
CA TYR A 227 -6.90 2.96 0.77
C TYR A 227 -6.03 3.67 1.78
N LEU A 228 -6.69 4.28 2.76
CA LEU A 228 -6.07 4.77 3.99
C LEU A 228 -6.67 4.00 5.16
N PHE A 229 -5.81 3.42 5.99
CA PHE A 229 -6.19 2.81 7.26
C PHE A 229 -5.69 3.72 8.38
N ASP A 230 -6.60 4.24 9.18
CA ASP A 230 -6.26 5.02 10.37
C ASP A 230 -6.07 4.08 11.55
N ILE A 231 -4.84 3.58 11.69
CA ILE A 231 -4.53 2.47 12.59
C ILE A 231 -4.28 2.91 14.03
N LYS A 232 -4.00 4.20 14.25
CA LYS A 232 -3.92 4.86 15.55
C LYS A 232 -3.70 6.37 15.37
N ASP A 233 -3.81 7.11 16.47
CA ASP A 233 -3.52 8.54 16.52
C ASP A 233 -2.26 8.93 15.73
N GLY A 234 -2.47 9.76 14.71
CA GLY A 234 -1.41 10.34 13.91
C GLY A 234 -0.68 9.36 13.00
N VAL A 235 -1.24 8.16 12.74
CA VAL A 235 -0.62 7.15 11.86
C VAL A 235 -1.63 6.57 10.88
N LEU A 236 -1.36 6.77 9.59
CA LEU A 236 -2.13 6.24 8.48
C LEU A 236 -1.29 5.23 7.69
N ILE A 237 -1.90 4.13 7.25
CA ILE A 237 -1.34 3.23 6.25
C ILE A 237 -1.98 3.53 4.90
N TYR A 238 -1.16 3.93 3.94
CA TYR A 238 -1.54 4.14 2.56
C TYR A 238 -1.18 2.92 1.74
N THR A 239 -2.15 2.31 1.08
CA THR A 239 -1.93 1.13 0.24
C THR A 239 -2.81 1.15 -0.99
N PHE A 240 -2.33 0.52 -2.05
CA PHE A 240 -3.15 0.15 -3.19
C PHE A 240 -3.68 -1.27 -2.97
N ALA A 241 -4.96 -1.50 -3.26
CA ALA A 241 -5.45 -2.86 -3.46
C ALA A 241 -5.74 -3.03 -4.96
N ASN A 242 -5.34 -4.17 -5.53
CA ASN A 242 -5.47 -4.47 -6.96
C ASN A 242 -6.93 -4.49 -7.42
N ALA A 243 -7.19 -4.89 -8.67
CA ALA A 243 -8.53 -4.89 -9.27
C ALA A 243 -9.61 -5.63 -8.45
N GLY A 244 -9.22 -6.56 -7.55
CA GLY A 244 -10.16 -7.21 -6.62
C GLY A 244 -10.64 -6.27 -5.52
N GLY A 245 -9.75 -5.44 -4.99
CA GLY A 245 -10.02 -4.45 -3.95
C GLY A 245 -10.02 -5.06 -2.55
N PHE A 246 -10.09 -4.19 -1.54
CA PHE A 246 -10.22 -4.61 -0.14
C PHE A 246 -11.51 -5.41 0.06
N GLY A 247 -11.41 -6.59 0.68
CA GLY A 247 -12.52 -7.55 0.83
C GLY A 247 -12.62 -8.62 -0.26
N LYS A 248 -11.75 -8.60 -1.28
CA LYS A 248 -11.60 -9.71 -2.24
C LYS A 248 -10.19 -10.27 -2.29
N ASP A 249 -9.21 -9.39 -2.29
CA ASP A 249 -7.80 -9.76 -2.33
C ASP A 249 -7.27 -10.12 -0.94
N GLU A 250 -6.21 -10.92 -0.89
CA GLU A 250 -5.40 -11.16 0.32
C GLU A 250 -4.17 -10.27 0.31
N TRP A 251 -3.67 -9.93 1.51
CA TRP A 251 -2.34 -9.35 1.65
C TRP A 251 -1.29 -10.42 1.37
N GLY A 252 -0.25 -10.09 0.61
CA GLY A 252 0.77 -11.07 0.26
C GLY A 252 2.11 -10.44 -0.09
N GLN A 253 3.00 -11.25 -0.65
CA GLN A 253 4.39 -10.87 -0.94
C GLN A 253 4.53 -9.64 -1.86
N HIS A 254 3.52 -9.35 -2.69
CA HIS A 254 3.52 -8.22 -3.61
C HIS A 254 2.67 -7.03 -3.12
N SER A 255 2.07 -7.15 -1.93
CA SER A 255 1.39 -6.04 -1.30
C SER A 255 2.43 -5.00 -0.87
N GLN A 256 2.09 -3.73 -1.08
CA GLN A 256 2.96 -2.61 -0.74
C GLN A 256 2.16 -1.57 0.00
N TYR A 257 2.76 -1.02 1.05
CA TYR A 257 2.20 0.12 1.76
C TYR A 257 3.24 1.23 1.89
N ASN A 258 2.73 2.41 2.19
CA ASN A 258 3.50 3.50 2.77
C ASN A 258 2.88 3.88 4.11
N LEU A 259 3.72 4.17 5.10
CA LEU A 259 3.25 4.67 6.38
C LEU A 259 3.36 6.20 6.37
N LEU A 260 2.28 6.86 6.76
CA LEU A 260 2.21 8.30 6.93
C LEU A 260 2.01 8.60 8.41
N SER A 261 2.79 9.49 8.99
CA SER A 261 2.57 9.93 10.36
C SER A 261 2.81 11.41 10.56
N ASN A 262 1.99 12.06 11.39
CA ASN A 262 2.24 13.44 11.81
C ASN A 262 3.42 13.59 12.79
N ASN A 263 4.08 12.48 13.13
CA ASN A 263 5.28 12.46 13.95
C ASN A 263 6.45 11.83 13.16
N GLN A 264 7.44 12.66 12.80
CA GLN A 264 8.60 12.21 12.03
C GLN A 264 9.49 11.20 12.79
N ALA A 265 9.57 11.30 14.11
CA ALA A 265 10.32 10.33 14.92
C ALA A 265 9.69 8.94 14.84
N TYR A 266 8.35 8.86 14.78
CA TYR A 266 7.64 7.59 14.59
C TYR A 266 8.01 6.93 13.25
N VAL A 267 7.99 7.70 12.17
CA VAL A 267 8.39 7.22 10.82
C VAL A 267 9.82 6.70 10.83
N ARG A 268 10.74 7.44 11.46
CA ARG A 268 12.15 7.05 11.55
C ARG A 268 12.35 5.76 12.35
N GLN A 269 11.67 5.64 13.48
CA GLN A 269 11.71 4.40 14.26
C GLN A 269 11.18 3.20 13.49
N LEU A 270 10.12 3.37 12.68
CA LEU A 270 9.63 2.32 11.80
C LEU A 270 10.70 1.93 10.77
N LEU A 271 11.33 2.90 10.10
CA LEU A 271 12.36 2.65 9.09
C LEU A 271 13.62 1.99 9.68
N ALA A 272 13.93 2.25 10.95
CA ALA A 272 15.07 1.67 11.66
C ALA A 272 14.81 0.27 12.24
N ASP A 273 13.56 -0.17 12.30
CA ASP A 273 13.15 -1.39 13.02
C ASP A 273 12.33 -2.33 12.13
N THR A 274 12.99 -3.39 11.67
CA THR A 274 12.37 -4.44 10.85
C THR A 274 11.25 -5.18 11.57
N ALA A 275 11.29 -5.30 12.90
CA ALA A 275 10.22 -5.96 13.64
C ALA A 275 8.95 -5.10 13.66
N LYS A 276 9.09 -3.76 13.75
CA LYS A 276 7.95 -2.84 13.60
C LYS A 276 7.36 -2.89 12.18
N GLN A 277 8.20 -3.00 11.16
CA GLN A 277 7.74 -3.14 9.77
C GLN A 277 6.94 -4.45 9.59
N GLN A 278 7.48 -5.56 10.08
CA GLN A 278 6.80 -6.86 10.03
C GLN A 278 5.48 -6.84 10.81
N ALA A 279 5.42 -6.16 11.96
CA ALA A 279 4.18 -6.02 12.71
C ALA A 279 3.08 -5.28 11.92
N ILE A 280 3.45 -4.29 11.09
CA ILE A 280 2.48 -3.64 10.18
C ILE A 280 2.05 -4.60 9.07
N ASP A 281 2.96 -5.36 8.48
CA ASP A 281 2.60 -6.35 7.46
C ASP A 281 1.65 -7.43 8.00
N GLU A 282 1.90 -7.95 9.21
CA GLU A 282 1.02 -8.90 9.88
C GLU A 282 -0.35 -8.29 10.21
N LEU A 283 -0.38 -7.03 10.65
CA LEU A 283 -1.62 -6.30 10.89
C LEU A 283 -2.45 -6.16 9.60
N MET A 284 -1.81 -5.75 8.51
CA MET A 284 -2.46 -5.59 7.21
C MET A 284 -2.95 -6.93 6.66
N ALA A 285 -2.18 -8.00 6.81
CA ALA A 285 -2.60 -9.35 6.44
C ALA A 285 -3.84 -9.81 7.19
N ASN A 286 -3.88 -9.55 8.50
CA ASN A 286 -5.04 -9.83 9.32
C ASN A 286 -6.28 -9.04 8.86
N TYR A 287 -6.14 -7.75 8.59
CA TYR A 287 -7.24 -6.91 8.09
C TYR A 287 -7.81 -7.41 6.76
N PHE A 288 -6.95 -7.73 5.78
CA PHE A 288 -7.39 -8.24 4.48
C PHE A 288 -8.08 -9.61 4.61
N SER A 289 -7.53 -10.50 5.43
CA SER A 289 -8.11 -11.82 5.68
C SER A 289 -9.50 -11.73 6.31
N GLN A 290 -9.67 -10.92 7.36
CA GLN A 290 -10.95 -10.77 8.05
C GLN A 290 -12.02 -10.17 7.13
N THR A 291 -11.70 -9.09 6.42
CA THR A 291 -12.66 -8.46 5.49
C THR A 291 -13.04 -9.41 4.37
N ARG A 292 -12.09 -10.16 3.80
CA ARG A 292 -12.40 -11.15 2.76
C ARG A 292 -13.31 -12.26 3.28
N ALA A 293 -13.02 -12.80 4.47
CA ALA A 293 -13.83 -13.85 5.07
C ALA A 293 -15.29 -13.39 5.27
N GLU A 294 -15.49 -12.17 5.77
CA GLU A 294 -16.82 -11.63 5.98
C GLU A 294 -17.59 -11.39 4.67
N PHE A 295 -16.92 -10.84 3.65
CA PHE A 295 -17.55 -10.62 2.36
C PHE A 295 -17.93 -11.95 1.68
N LEU A 296 -17.11 -12.99 1.83
CA LEU A 296 -17.44 -14.33 1.36
C LEU A 296 -18.63 -14.92 2.14
N ARG A 297 -18.69 -14.75 3.47
CA ARG A 297 -19.83 -15.18 4.30
C ARG A 297 -21.13 -14.53 3.83
N ILE A 298 -21.15 -13.21 3.70
CA ILE A 298 -22.33 -12.45 3.23
C ILE A 298 -22.75 -12.89 1.83
N ALA A 299 -21.79 -13.09 0.91
CA ALA A 299 -22.09 -13.55 -0.44
C ALA A 299 -22.71 -14.96 -0.44
N GLN A 300 -22.18 -15.88 0.38
CA GLN A 300 -22.73 -17.22 0.55
C GLN A 300 -24.14 -17.18 1.13
N GLU A 301 -24.40 -16.38 2.17
CA GLU A 301 -25.72 -16.22 2.77
C GLU A 301 -26.74 -15.67 1.76
N LYS A 302 -26.35 -14.65 0.99
CA LYS A 302 -27.20 -14.10 -0.08
C LYS A 302 -27.51 -15.16 -1.14
N GLN A 303 -26.53 -15.96 -1.55
CA GLN A 303 -26.73 -17.05 -2.50
C GLN A 303 -27.65 -18.14 -1.94
N GLN A 304 -27.51 -18.50 -0.66
CA GLN A 304 -28.37 -19.47 0.01
C GLN A 304 -29.81 -18.96 0.11
N GLN A 305 -30.02 -17.72 0.55
CA GLN A 305 -31.35 -17.09 0.60
C GLN A 305 -32.00 -17.04 -0.79
N GLN A 306 -31.25 -16.63 -1.82
CA GLN A 306 -31.75 -16.65 -3.19
C GLN A 306 -32.14 -18.06 -3.63
N THR A 307 -31.34 -19.08 -3.30
CA THR A 307 -31.62 -20.48 -3.63
C THR A 307 -32.86 -21.00 -2.90
N GLN A 308 -33.05 -20.63 -1.63
CA GLN A 308 -34.22 -20.99 -0.83
C GLN A 308 -35.52 -20.35 -1.37
N GLN A 309 -35.46 -19.08 -1.76
CA GLN A 309 -36.61 -18.34 -2.27
C GLN A 309 -36.91 -18.61 -3.74
N ARG A 310 -35.95 -19.16 -4.50
CA ARG A 310 -36.12 -19.41 -5.93
C ARG A 310 -37.17 -20.47 -6.19
N GLU A 311 -38.14 -20.13 -7.01
CA GLU A 311 -39.12 -21.07 -7.54
C GLU A 311 -38.76 -21.50 -8.96
N LEU A 312 -39.26 -22.66 -9.36
CA LEU A 312 -39.25 -23.06 -10.75
C LEU A 312 -40.16 -22.14 -11.58
N PRO A 313 -39.78 -21.81 -12.82
CA PRO A 313 -40.68 -21.09 -13.71
C PRO A 313 -42.00 -21.85 -13.90
N VAL A 314 -43.11 -21.11 -13.91
CA VAL A 314 -44.45 -21.70 -14.10
C VAL A 314 -44.52 -22.38 -15.49
N ALA A 315 -45.13 -23.56 -15.55
CA ALA A 315 -45.37 -24.24 -16.81
C ALA A 315 -46.37 -23.44 -17.67
N GLY A 316 -46.03 -23.25 -18.94
CA GLY A 316 -46.85 -22.57 -19.93
C GLY A 316 -47.61 -23.58 -20.78
N TYR A 317 -47.20 -23.73 -22.04
CA TYR A 317 -47.80 -24.66 -22.99
C TYR A 317 -47.77 -26.10 -22.46
N GLN A 318 -48.94 -26.75 -22.39
CA GLN A 318 -49.08 -28.11 -21.87
C GLN A 318 -49.44 -29.10 -22.97
N ASN A 319 -48.48 -29.96 -23.33
CA ASN A 319 -48.67 -31.10 -24.22
C ASN A 319 -47.73 -32.23 -23.76
N THR A 320 -48.30 -33.34 -23.30
CA THR A 320 -47.55 -34.46 -22.71
C THR A 320 -46.58 -35.10 -23.70
N THR A 321 -46.97 -35.24 -24.97
CA THR A 321 -46.12 -35.80 -26.02
C THR A 321 -44.93 -34.89 -26.30
N GLU A 322 -45.17 -33.59 -26.50
CA GLU A 322 -44.08 -32.63 -26.77
C GLU A 322 -43.17 -32.43 -25.54
N ALA A 323 -43.70 -32.52 -24.31
CA ALA A 323 -42.89 -32.48 -23.09
C ALA A 323 -41.96 -33.70 -22.98
N GLN A 324 -42.42 -34.90 -23.33
CA GLN A 324 -41.58 -36.10 -23.35
C GLN A 324 -40.50 -36.03 -24.44
N GLN A 325 -40.85 -35.45 -25.60
CA GLN A 325 -39.87 -35.16 -26.65
C GLN A 325 -38.84 -34.13 -26.18
N ALA A 326 -39.25 -33.08 -25.47
CA ALA A 326 -38.35 -32.09 -24.90
C ALA A 326 -37.36 -32.71 -23.89
N LEU A 327 -37.82 -33.62 -23.03
CA LEU A 327 -36.94 -34.36 -22.12
C LEU A 327 -35.93 -35.24 -22.87
N THR A 328 -36.37 -35.89 -23.94
CA THR A 328 -35.51 -36.71 -24.79
C THR A 328 -34.46 -35.86 -25.50
N ALA A 329 -34.87 -34.72 -26.05
CA ALA A 329 -33.98 -33.73 -26.66
C ALA A 329 -32.96 -33.18 -25.66
N ALA A 330 -33.38 -32.88 -24.43
CA ALA A 330 -32.50 -32.41 -23.37
C ALA A 330 -31.47 -33.45 -22.94
N LYS A 331 -31.87 -34.73 -22.81
CA LYS A 331 -30.93 -35.82 -22.52
C LYS A 331 -29.92 -36.04 -23.63
N ARG A 332 -30.35 -35.94 -24.89
CA ARG A 332 -29.45 -36.03 -26.05
C ARG A 332 -28.45 -34.87 -26.03
N TRP A 333 -28.94 -33.64 -25.89
CA TRP A 333 -28.08 -32.45 -25.77
C TRP A 333 -27.06 -32.60 -24.64
N ALA A 334 -27.50 -33.01 -23.45
CA ALA A 334 -26.61 -33.24 -22.30
C ALA A 334 -25.53 -34.29 -22.62
N ALA A 335 -25.86 -35.38 -23.30
CA ALA A 335 -24.90 -36.40 -23.71
C ALA A 335 -23.91 -35.88 -24.77
N ASP A 336 -24.40 -35.21 -25.81
CA ASP A 336 -23.60 -34.68 -26.91
C ASP A 336 -22.59 -33.63 -26.42
N TRP A 337 -23.00 -32.83 -25.42
CA TRP A 337 -22.17 -31.79 -24.80
C TRP A 337 -21.51 -32.23 -23.49
N GLN A 338 -21.55 -33.54 -23.16
CA GLN A 338 -20.88 -34.14 -22.00
C GLN A 338 -21.20 -33.49 -20.64
N TRP A 339 -22.45 -33.10 -20.44
CA TRP A 339 -22.91 -32.55 -19.16
C TRP A 339 -22.75 -33.60 -18.06
N GLN A 340 -22.31 -33.15 -16.89
CA GLN A 340 -22.12 -34.02 -15.73
C GLN A 340 -23.44 -34.20 -14.95
N GLU A 341 -24.40 -33.31 -15.17
CA GLU A 341 -25.70 -33.33 -14.53
C GLU A 341 -26.61 -34.42 -15.10
N THR A 342 -27.37 -35.06 -14.20
CA THR A 342 -28.48 -35.94 -14.59
C THR A 342 -29.72 -35.10 -14.86
N ILE A 343 -30.23 -35.13 -16.10
CA ILE A 343 -31.48 -34.46 -16.48
C ILE A 343 -32.67 -35.19 -15.86
N LEU A 344 -33.49 -34.47 -15.10
CA LEU A 344 -34.64 -35.00 -14.37
C LEU A 344 -35.94 -34.76 -15.12
N SER A 345 -36.23 -33.51 -15.51
CA SER A 345 -37.42 -33.14 -16.27
C SER A 345 -37.16 -32.01 -17.26
N ALA A 346 -38.05 -31.85 -18.22
CA ALA A 346 -38.07 -30.72 -19.15
C ALA A 346 -39.51 -30.32 -19.44
N TYR A 347 -39.81 -29.03 -19.46
CA TYR A 347 -41.14 -28.51 -19.77
C TYR A 347 -41.08 -27.09 -20.36
N PHE A 348 -42.17 -26.67 -20.99
CA PHE A 348 -42.26 -25.36 -21.61
C PHE A 348 -42.74 -24.31 -20.63
N THR A 349 -42.15 -23.12 -20.67
CA THR A 349 -42.50 -21.98 -19.82
C THR A 349 -43.27 -20.91 -20.60
N SER A 350 -43.11 -20.87 -21.92
CA SER A 350 -43.92 -20.03 -22.80
C SER A 350 -45.28 -20.67 -23.08
N ASN A 351 -46.33 -19.86 -23.19
CA ASN A 351 -47.68 -20.33 -23.50
C ASN A 351 -47.86 -20.71 -24.98
N ASN A 352 -47.05 -20.12 -25.87
CA ASN A 352 -47.18 -20.28 -27.31
C ASN A 352 -45.81 -20.47 -27.98
N TRP A 353 -45.84 -21.10 -29.14
CA TRP A 353 -44.71 -21.21 -30.05
C TRP A 353 -44.51 -19.91 -30.85
N SER A 354 -43.27 -19.58 -31.16
CA SER A 354 -42.88 -18.49 -32.06
C SER A 354 -42.40 -19.06 -33.39
N THR A 355 -43.10 -18.79 -34.49
CA THR A 355 -42.73 -19.26 -35.82
C THR A 355 -41.45 -18.60 -36.31
N THR A 356 -40.49 -19.39 -36.75
CA THR A 356 -39.27 -18.91 -37.42
C THR A 356 -39.47 -18.93 -38.94
N ARG A 357 -38.96 -17.90 -39.61
CA ARG A 357 -39.05 -17.75 -41.06
C ARG A 357 -37.68 -17.46 -41.66
N HIS A 358 -37.48 -17.85 -42.90
CA HIS A 358 -36.27 -17.49 -43.64
C HIS A 358 -36.23 -15.97 -43.88
N PRO A 359 -35.11 -15.27 -43.58
CA PRO A 359 -35.07 -13.81 -43.57
C PRO A 359 -35.32 -13.17 -44.93
N LEU A 360 -34.99 -13.85 -46.04
CA LEU A 360 -35.14 -13.29 -47.38
C LEU A 360 -36.48 -13.64 -48.05
N THR A 361 -37.01 -14.83 -47.79
CA THR A 361 -38.16 -15.37 -48.55
C THR A 361 -39.43 -15.43 -47.71
N GLY A 362 -39.35 -15.27 -46.39
CA GLY A 362 -40.50 -15.32 -45.48
C GLY A 362 -41.12 -16.72 -45.29
N ILE A 363 -40.59 -17.75 -45.97
CA ILE A 363 -41.07 -19.13 -45.81
C ILE A 363 -40.87 -19.60 -44.37
N ILE A 364 -41.82 -20.38 -43.84
CA ILE A 364 -41.72 -20.98 -42.51
C ILE A 364 -40.59 -21.99 -42.51
N THR A 365 -39.68 -21.87 -41.56
CA THR A 365 -38.55 -22.80 -41.39
C THR A 365 -38.67 -23.64 -40.13
N GLY A 366 -39.55 -23.24 -39.20
CA GLY A 366 -39.73 -23.93 -37.94
C GLY A 366 -40.49 -23.09 -36.92
N LYS A 367 -40.41 -23.50 -35.66
CA LYS A 367 -40.93 -22.77 -34.52
C LYS A 367 -40.05 -22.98 -33.28
N LEU A 368 -40.02 -21.99 -32.39
CA LEU A 368 -39.27 -21.96 -31.15
C LEU A 368 -40.20 -21.79 -29.94
N ILE A 369 -39.85 -22.41 -28.82
CA ILE A 369 -40.52 -22.21 -27.54
C ILE A 369 -39.50 -22.17 -26.41
N GLN A 370 -39.72 -21.32 -25.40
CA GLN A 370 -38.88 -21.32 -24.21
C GLN A 370 -39.34 -22.42 -23.25
N GLY A 371 -38.36 -23.04 -22.60
CA GLY A 371 -38.61 -24.01 -21.56
C GLY A 371 -37.52 -23.99 -20.51
N VAL A 372 -37.61 -24.96 -19.62
CA VAL A 372 -36.57 -25.25 -18.64
C VAL A 372 -36.25 -26.72 -18.63
N VAL A 373 -35.02 -27.02 -18.27
CA VAL A 373 -34.57 -28.36 -17.90
C VAL A 373 -34.20 -28.35 -16.43
N THR A 374 -34.69 -29.31 -15.67
CA THR A 374 -34.29 -29.52 -14.28
C THR A 374 -33.27 -30.64 -14.21
N MET A 375 -32.31 -30.50 -13.32
CA MET A 375 -31.15 -31.39 -13.28
C MET A 375 -30.58 -31.55 -11.88
N LYS A 376 -29.93 -32.69 -11.64
CA LYS A 376 -29.17 -32.97 -10.42
C LYS A 376 -27.71 -33.12 -10.74
N HIS A 377 -26.87 -32.32 -10.11
CA HIS A 377 -25.43 -32.37 -10.26
C HIS A 377 -24.83 -33.49 -9.39
N PRO A 378 -23.69 -34.10 -9.76
CA PRO A 378 -23.07 -35.18 -8.98
C PRO A 378 -22.72 -34.83 -7.53
N ASP A 379 -22.49 -33.54 -7.23
CA ASP A 379 -22.26 -33.04 -5.86
C ASP A 379 -23.54 -32.97 -5.00
N GLY A 380 -24.68 -33.44 -5.52
CA GLY A 380 -25.96 -33.48 -4.83
C GLY A 380 -26.80 -32.21 -4.97
N ARG A 381 -26.29 -31.13 -5.57
CA ARG A 381 -27.07 -29.91 -5.81
C ARG A 381 -28.09 -30.09 -6.93
N CYS A 382 -29.19 -29.36 -6.80
CA CYS A 382 -30.25 -29.31 -7.79
C CYS A 382 -30.23 -27.98 -8.53
N ARG A 383 -30.46 -28.02 -9.84
CA ARG A 383 -30.42 -26.86 -10.72
C ARG A 383 -31.59 -26.89 -11.69
N PHE A 384 -31.97 -25.72 -12.19
CA PHE A 384 -32.67 -25.63 -13.46
C PHE A 384 -31.93 -24.68 -14.40
N GLN A 385 -32.09 -24.92 -15.70
CA GLN A 385 -31.53 -24.08 -16.74
C GLN A 385 -32.61 -23.67 -17.70
N GLN A 386 -32.61 -22.38 -18.06
CA GLN A 386 -33.46 -21.87 -19.13
C GLN A 386 -32.96 -22.38 -20.47
N VAL A 387 -33.86 -22.87 -21.31
CA VAL A 387 -33.53 -23.42 -22.62
C VAL A 387 -34.52 -22.96 -23.68
N ARG A 388 -34.14 -23.13 -24.95
CA ARG A 388 -35.04 -22.99 -26.09
C ARG A 388 -35.15 -24.33 -26.79
N PHE A 389 -36.38 -24.73 -27.10
CA PHE A 389 -36.68 -25.87 -27.95
C PHE A 389 -37.10 -25.40 -29.32
N ARG A 390 -36.75 -26.17 -30.34
CA ARG A 390 -37.07 -25.91 -31.75
C ARG A 390 -37.76 -27.13 -32.35
N GLN A 391 -38.69 -26.88 -33.26
CA GLN A 391 -39.16 -27.87 -34.23
C GLN A 391 -38.98 -27.28 -35.63
N ASP A 392 -38.46 -28.08 -36.55
CA ASP A 392 -38.31 -27.69 -37.95
C ASP A 392 -39.62 -27.88 -38.71
N TYR A 393 -39.75 -27.22 -39.87
CA TYR A 393 -40.91 -27.31 -40.74
C TYR A 393 -40.49 -27.81 -42.13
N ASP A 394 -41.11 -28.88 -42.62
CA ASP A 394 -40.77 -29.51 -43.92
C ASP A 394 -41.60 -28.98 -45.09
N GLY A 395 -42.50 -28.02 -44.84
CA GLY A 395 -43.48 -27.54 -45.81
C GLY A 395 -44.90 -28.03 -45.53
N ASN A 396 -45.07 -29.10 -44.75
CA ASN A 396 -46.37 -29.69 -44.42
C ASN A 396 -46.62 -29.80 -42.90
N GLN A 397 -45.61 -30.18 -42.11
CA GLN A 397 -45.75 -30.39 -40.66
C GLN A 397 -44.50 -29.95 -39.89
N PHE A 398 -44.69 -29.72 -38.59
CA PHE A 398 -43.57 -29.51 -37.66
C PHE A 398 -43.04 -30.86 -37.17
N TYR A 399 -41.72 -31.02 -37.16
CA TYR A 399 -41.05 -32.25 -36.76
C TYR A 399 -39.73 -31.95 -36.04
N ASN A 400 -39.06 -33.00 -35.58
CA ASN A 400 -37.74 -32.93 -34.94
C ASN A 400 -37.67 -31.92 -33.77
N LEU A 401 -38.29 -32.25 -32.63
CA LEU A 401 -38.12 -31.43 -31.44
C LEU A 401 -36.70 -31.60 -30.89
N GLU A 402 -35.96 -30.51 -30.86
CA GLU A 402 -34.58 -30.45 -30.37
C GLU A 402 -34.37 -29.26 -29.42
N MET A 403 -33.28 -29.31 -28.64
CA MET A 403 -32.78 -28.11 -27.96
C MET A 403 -32.02 -27.25 -28.97
N ALA A 404 -32.29 -25.94 -28.97
CA ALA A 404 -31.70 -24.98 -29.90
C ALA A 404 -30.91 -23.87 -29.19
N GLY A 405 -30.90 -23.85 -27.86
CA GLY A 405 -30.13 -22.88 -27.10
C GLY A 405 -30.25 -23.09 -25.60
N VAL A 406 -29.18 -22.68 -24.91
CA VAL A 406 -29.06 -22.73 -23.45
C VAL A 406 -28.90 -21.32 -22.89
N GLY A 407 -29.55 -21.07 -21.77
CA GLY A 407 -29.49 -19.82 -21.03
C GLY A 407 -28.88 -19.99 -19.65
N THR A 408 -29.22 -19.07 -18.74
CA THR A 408 -28.69 -19.04 -17.38
C THR A 408 -29.08 -20.29 -16.58
N VAL A 409 -28.12 -20.78 -15.79
CA VAL A 409 -28.30 -21.88 -14.84
C VAL A 409 -28.53 -21.32 -13.45
N TYR A 410 -29.43 -21.94 -12.71
CA TYR A 410 -29.83 -21.52 -11.37
C TYR A 410 -29.81 -22.70 -10.41
N ASP A 411 -29.06 -22.60 -9.31
CA ASP A 411 -29.20 -23.51 -8.17
C ASP A 411 -30.61 -23.33 -7.53
N ILE A 412 -31.23 -24.43 -7.11
CA ILE A 412 -32.56 -24.47 -6.48
C ILE A 412 -32.62 -25.61 -5.45
N LEU A 413 -33.51 -25.51 -4.46
CA LEU A 413 -33.77 -26.62 -3.53
C LEU A 413 -34.31 -27.85 -4.28
N CYS A 414 -33.73 -29.03 -4.02
CA CYS A 414 -34.17 -30.28 -4.64
C CYS A 414 -35.64 -30.62 -4.36
N SER A 415 -36.16 -30.23 -3.20
CA SER A 415 -37.57 -30.41 -2.86
C SER A 415 -38.53 -29.72 -3.83
N LYS A 416 -38.09 -28.63 -4.48
CA LYS A 416 -38.88 -27.90 -5.49
C LYS A 416 -38.85 -28.54 -6.87
N ILE A 417 -37.84 -29.38 -7.16
CA ILE A 417 -37.81 -30.17 -8.41
C ILE A 417 -38.67 -31.42 -8.25
N ASN A 418 -38.58 -32.08 -7.09
CA ASN A 418 -39.31 -33.33 -6.81
C ASN A 418 -40.83 -33.14 -6.67
N SER A 419 -41.32 -31.90 -6.67
CA SER A 419 -42.76 -31.57 -6.63
C SER A 419 -43.38 -31.40 -8.02
N LEU A 420 -42.60 -31.48 -9.10
CA LEU A 420 -43.09 -31.64 -10.48
C LEU A 420 -43.52 -33.08 -10.70
#